data_AF-A0A7G8PXH5-F1
#
_entry.id   AF-A0A7G8PXH5-F1
#
_cell.length_a   1.000
_cell.length_b   1.000
_cell.length_c   1.000
_cell.angle_alpha   90.00
_cell.angle_beta   90.00
_cell.angle_gamma   90.00
#
_symmetry.space_group_name_H-M   'P 1'
#
loop_
_entity.id
_entity.type
_entity.pdbx_description
1 polymer ?
#
loop_
_entity_poly.entity_id
_entity_poly.type
_entity_poly.pdbx_seq_one_letter_code
_entity_poly.pdbx_strand_id
1 'polypeptide(L)'
;MKSKLILRTILAVIVGELALALLTTVAQGVIVQGVHWGISSTSDLIIGGVATLAAGVASGVLAVIIGGKGNFWPHIFLSMLIATETTYLIATDHIGNPLWFAILSALGLIAAVWMGFYIFRKK
;
A
#
# COMPACT_ATOMS: atom_id res chain seq x y z
N MET A 1 -18.34 -13.40 -19.96
CA MET A 1 -16.98 -12.81 -19.92
C MET A 1 -16.83 -11.69 -18.87
N LYS A 2 -17.74 -10.71 -18.80
CA LYS A 2 -17.64 -9.56 -17.86
C LYS A 2 -17.69 -9.96 -16.38
N SER A 3 -18.57 -10.89 -15.98
CA SER A 3 -18.69 -11.33 -14.58
C SER A 3 -17.40 -11.96 -14.02
N LYS A 4 -16.68 -12.77 -14.81
CA LYS A 4 -15.38 -13.35 -14.38
C LYS A 4 -14.32 -12.28 -14.16
N LEU A 5 -14.31 -11.22 -14.98
CA LEU A 5 -13.38 -10.10 -14.80
C LEU A 5 -13.71 -9.31 -13.52
N ILE A 6 -14.99 -9.03 -13.28
CA ILE A 6 -15.44 -8.34 -12.06
C ILE A 6 -15.06 -9.13 -10.81
N LEU A 7 -15.33 -10.44 -10.78
CA LEU A 7 -14.96 -11.31 -9.66
C LEU A 7 -13.45 -11.29 -9.41
N ARG A 8 -12.64 -11.40 -10.47
CA ARG A 8 -11.17 -11.32 -10.35
C ARG A 8 -10.71 -9.96 -9.85
N THR A 9 -11.34 -8.87 -10.28
CA THR A 9 -11.04 -7.52 -9.77
C THR A 9 -11.33 -7.44 -8.28
N ILE A 10 -12.51 -7.87 -7.84
CA ILE A 10 -12.91 -7.83 -6.42
C ILE A 10 -11.93 -8.66 -5.58
N LEU A 11 -11.64 -9.89 -5.99
CA LEU A 11 -10.69 -10.76 -5.30
C LEU A 11 -9.28 -10.16 -5.26
N ALA A 12 -8.84 -9.54 -6.35
CA ALA A 12 -7.53 -8.89 -6.42
C ALA A 12 -7.43 -7.70 -5.44
N VAL A 13 -8.50 -6.91 -5.31
CA VAL A 13 -8.56 -5.81 -4.34
C VAL A 13 -8.53 -6.37 -2.91
N ILE A 14 -9.39 -7.34 -2.58
CA ILE A 14 -9.45 -7.92 -1.23
C ILE A 14 -8.11 -8.52 -0.82
N VAL A 15 -7.52 -9.37 -1.67
CA VAL A 15 -6.24 -10.03 -1.35
C VAL A 15 -5.09 -9.03 -1.36
N GLY A 16 -5.09 -8.07 -2.29
CA GLY A 16 -4.09 -7.01 -2.33
C GLY A 16 -4.12 -6.16 -1.06
N GLU A 17 -5.31 -5.80 -0.59
CA GLU A 17 -5.49 -4.99 0.61
C GLU A 17 -5.09 -5.75 1.87
N LEU A 18 -5.54 -7.00 2.02
CA LEU A 18 -5.16 -7.85 3.15
C LEU A 18 -3.64 -8.06 3.21
N ALA A 19 -2.98 -8.25 2.06
CA ALA A 19 -1.54 -8.36 1.98
C ALA A 19 -0.85 -7.04 2.33
N LEU A 20 -1.39 -5.91 1.86
CA LEU A 20 -0.88 -4.59 2.19
C LEU A 20 -0.92 -4.36 3.69
N ALA A 21 -2.11 -4.48 4.31
CA ALA A 21 -2.34 -4.27 5.73
C ALA A 21 -1.47 -5.20 6.60
N LEU A 22 -1.37 -6.49 6.25
CA LEU A 22 -0.55 -7.43 6.98
C LEU A 22 0.93 -7.07 6.91
N LEU A 23 1.45 -6.80 5.70
CA LEU A 23 2.87 -6.53 5.50
C LEU A 23 3.29 -5.16 6.05
N THR A 24 2.43 -4.14 5.97
CA THR A 24 2.68 -2.85 6.62
C THR A 24 2.60 -2.98 8.14
N THR A 25 1.70 -3.80 8.68
CA THR A 25 1.66 -4.11 10.12
C THR A 25 2.92 -4.83 10.58
N VAL A 26 3.45 -5.76 9.80
CA VAL A 26 4.74 -6.40 10.10
C VAL A 26 5.88 -5.38 10.02
N ALA A 27 5.93 -4.58 8.94
CA ALA A 27 6.95 -3.55 8.76
C ALA A 27 6.98 -2.55 9.93
N GLN A 28 5.82 -2.03 10.31
CA GLN A 28 5.71 -0.97 11.31
C GLN A 28 5.64 -1.53 12.73
N GLY A 29 4.87 -2.58 12.99
CA GLY A 29 4.66 -3.12 14.33
C GLY A 29 5.74 -4.10 14.80
N VAL A 30 6.33 -4.88 13.88
CA VAL A 30 7.31 -5.93 14.24
C VAL A 30 8.75 -5.48 13.98
N ILE A 31 9.01 -4.81 12.85
CA ILE A 31 10.40 -4.47 12.49
C ILE A 31 10.91 -3.20 13.18
N VAL A 32 10.13 -2.11 13.18
CA VAL A 32 10.62 -0.79 13.67
C VAL A 32 9.79 -0.16 14.82
N GLN A 33 8.80 -0.88 15.37
CA GLN A 33 7.90 -0.38 16.44
C GLN A 33 7.26 1.00 16.15
N GLY A 34 6.94 1.25 14.89
CA GLY A 34 6.33 2.47 14.41
C GLY A 34 7.34 3.49 13.90
N VAL A 35 6.90 4.28 12.92
CA VAL A 35 7.71 5.36 12.36
C VAL A 35 7.08 6.71 12.73
N HIS A 36 7.79 7.43 13.61
CA HIS A 36 7.40 8.74 14.12
C HIS A 36 8.47 9.78 13.76
N TRP A 37 8.08 10.79 12.99
CA TRP A 37 8.97 11.86 12.59
C TRP A 37 9.47 12.64 13.82
N GLY A 38 10.79 12.82 13.93
CA GLY A 38 11.43 13.54 15.04
C GLY A 38 11.58 12.74 16.34
N ILE A 39 11.04 11.52 16.41
CA ILE A 39 11.19 10.62 17.57
C ILE A 39 11.99 9.37 17.17
N SER A 40 11.62 8.74 16.06
CA SER A 40 12.30 7.54 15.55
C SER A 40 13.72 7.87 15.10
N SER A 41 14.63 6.89 15.23
CA SER A 41 15.98 7.01 14.71
C SER A 41 15.96 7.07 13.16
N THR A 42 16.99 7.68 12.57
CA THR A 42 17.12 7.73 11.10
C THR A 42 17.11 6.32 10.48
N SER A 43 17.70 5.33 11.16
CA SER A 43 17.66 3.93 10.74
C SER A 43 16.25 3.36 10.72
N ASP A 44 15.42 3.65 11.73
CA ASP A 44 14.05 3.14 11.80
C ASP A 44 13.16 3.77 10.73
N LEU A 45 13.35 5.07 10.46
CA LEU A 45 12.69 5.78 9.37
C LEU A 45 12.99 5.14 8.01
N ILE A 46 14.27 4.81 7.76
CA ILE A 46 14.70 4.20 6.49
C ILE A 46 14.18 2.76 6.40
N ILE A 47 14.40 1.93 7.42
CA ILE A 47 14.02 0.51 7.40
C ILE A 47 12.51 0.36 7.34
N GLY A 48 11.77 1.07 8.19
CA GLY A 48 10.32 1.06 8.22
C GLY A 48 9.72 1.60 6.92
N GLY A 49 10.26 2.70 6.39
CA GLY A 49 9.84 3.26 5.12
C GLY A 49 10.06 2.29 3.95
N VAL A 50 11.25 1.72 3.82
CA VAL A 50 11.58 0.75 2.76
C VAL A 50 10.72 -0.51 2.88
N ALA A 51 10.53 -1.04 4.09
CA ALA A 51 9.68 -2.21 4.33
C ALA A 51 8.21 -1.94 3.97
N THR A 52 7.68 -0.77 4.33
CA THR A 52 6.32 -0.33 3.95
C THR A 52 6.19 -0.18 2.43
N LEU A 53 7.19 0.38 1.74
CA LEU A 53 7.18 0.44 0.27
C LEU A 53 7.24 -0.95 -0.35
N ALA A 54 8.05 -1.86 0.18
CA ALA A 54 8.10 -3.25 -0.27
C ALA A 54 6.75 -3.96 -0.10
N ALA A 55 6.02 -3.70 0.99
CA ALA A 55 4.65 -4.17 1.19
C ALA A 55 3.70 -3.66 0.10
N GLY A 56 3.79 -2.37 -0.26
CA GLY A 56 3.05 -1.79 -1.39
C GLY A 56 3.33 -2.49 -2.71
N VAL A 57 4.61 -2.73 -3.03
CA VAL A 57 5.01 -3.47 -4.24
C VAL A 57 4.43 -4.89 -4.24
N ALA A 58 4.54 -5.61 -3.13
CA ALA A 58 4.03 -6.97 -3.00
C ALA A 58 2.50 -7.04 -3.19
N SER A 59 1.76 -6.12 -2.57
CA SER A 59 0.31 -5.96 -2.77
C SER A 59 -0.04 -5.72 -4.25
N GLY A 60 0.66 -4.79 -4.90
CA GLY A 60 0.50 -4.51 -6.33
C GLY A 60 0.76 -5.73 -7.23
N VAL A 61 1.79 -6.52 -6.92
CA VAL A 61 2.10 -7.76 -7.65
C VAL A 61 0.98 -8.79 -7.48
N LEU A 62 0.50 -9.02 -6.26
CA LEU A 62 -0.60 -9.96 -5.98
C LEU A 62 -1.88 -9.56 -6.72
N ALA A 63 -2.19 -8.26 -6.73
CA ALA A 63 -3.33 -7.73 -7.47
C ALA A 63 -3.24 -8.02 -8.98
N VAL A 64 -2.04 -8.01 -9.58
CA VAL A 64 -1.85 -8.43 -10.98
C VAL A 64 -2.01 -9.94 -11.16
N ILE A 65 -1.43 -10.75 -10.28
CA ILE A 65 -1.50 -12.21 -10.37
C ILE A 65 -2.98 -12.66 -10.39
N ILE A 66 -3.80 -12.06 -9.52
CA ILE A 66 -5.22 -12.41 -9.39
C ILE A 66 -6.05 -11.70 -10.48
N GLY A 67 -5.90 -10.39 -10.62
CA GLY A 67 -6.71 -9.54 -11.50
C GLY A 67 -6.39 -9.67 -12.99
N GLY A 68 -5.18 -10.11 -13.32
CA GLY A 68 -4.65 -10.26 -14.68
C GLY A 68 -3.86 -9.05 -15.17
N LYS A 69 -2.87 -9.29 -16.06
CA LYS A 69 -1.90 -8.29 -16.56
C LYS A 69 -2.51 -7.07 -17.27
N GLY A 70 -3.69 -7.22 -17.86
CA GLY A 70 -4.39 -6.14 -18.57
C GLY A 70 -5.38 -5.34 -17.72
N ASN A 71 -5.58 -5.73 -16.46
CA ASN A 71 -6.61 -5.16 -15.60
C ASN A 71 -5.98 -4.25 -14.54
N PHE A 72 -6.11 -2.93 -14.73
CA PHE A 72 -5.58 -1.92 -13.81
C PHE A 72 -6.57 -1.50 -12.73
N TRP A 73 -7.83 -1.96 -12.79
CA TRP A 73 -8.86 -1.59 -11.82
C TRP A 73 -8.49 -1.91 -10.37
N PRO A 74 -7.91 -3.09 -10.05
CA PRO A 74 -7.52 -3.38 -8.67
C PRO A 74 -6.59 -2.32 -8.07
N HIS A 75 -5.61 -1.85 -8.83
CA HIS A 75 -4.63 -0.86 -8.40
C HIS A 75 -5.25 0.52 -8.17
N ILE A 76 -6.25 0.90 -8.99
CA ILE A 76 -7.04 2.11 -8.74
C ILE A 76 -7.79 1.99 -7.41
N PHE A 77 -8.49 0.87 -7.17
CA PHE A 77 -9.22 0.67 -5.92
C PHE A 77 -8.30 0.64 -4.69
N LEU A 78 -7.16 -0.04 -4.76
CA LEU A 78 -6.15 -0.03 -3.70
C LEU A 78 -5.62 1.40 -3.45
N SER A 79 -5.37 2.17 -4.50
CA SER A 79 -4.93 3.56 -4.36
C SER A 79 -5.99 4.44 -3.67
N MET A 80 -7.27 4.23 -4.00
CA MET A 80 -8.38 4.92 -3.34
C MET A 80 -8.49 4.50 -1.87
N LEU A 81 -8.34 3.22 -1.54
CA LEU A 81 -8.35 2.74 -0.16
C LEU A 81 -7.24 3.40 0.66
N ILE A 82 -5.99 3.41 0.16
CA ILE A 82 -4.86 4.09 0.80
C ILE A 82 -5.17 5.58 1.03
N ALA A 83 -5.70 6.26 0.00
CA ALA A 83 -6.04 7.68 0.11
C ALA A 83 -7.17 7.93 1.12
N THR A 84 -8.22 7.10 1.13
CA THR A 84 -9.34 7.19 2.06
C THR A 84 -8.89 6.92 3.49
N GLU A 85 -8.11 5.87 3.74
CA GLU A 85 -7.57 5.55 5.06
C GLU A 85 -6.68 6.69 5.57
N THR A 86 -5.75 7.18 4.74
CA THR A 86 -4.87 8.29 5.13
C THR A 86 -5.68 9.54 5.44
N THR A 87 -6.69 9.86 4.62
CA THR A 87 -7.58 11.00 4.86
C THR A 87 -8.37 10.84 6.16
N TYR A 88 -8.87 9.63 6.44
CA TYR A 88 -9.57 9.32 7.68
C TYR A 88 -8.66 9.53 8.90
N LEU A 89 -7.42 9.02 8.85
CA LEU A 89 -6.43 9.19 9.93
C LEU A 89 -6.06 10.66 10.15
N ILE A 90 -5.93 11.44 9.07
CA ILE A 90 -5.70 12.89 9.15
C ILE A 90 -6.90 13.60 9.78
N ALA A 91 -8.12 13.31 9.31
CA ALA A 91 -9.34 13.99 9.74
C ALA A 91 -9.72 13.68 11.20
N THR A 92 -9.31 12.52 11.71
CA THR A 92 -9.58 12.07 13.09
C THR A 92 -8.42 12.33 14.04
N ASP A 93 -7.37 13.04 13.59
CA ASP A 93 -6.17 13.36 14.38
C ASP A 93 -5.43 12.12 14.93
N HIS A 94 -5.55 10.98 14.21
CA HIS A 94 -4.82 9.75 14.53
C HIS A 94 -3.43 9.72 13.89
N ILE A 95 -3.03 10.78 13.19
CA ILE A 95 -1.68 10.93 12.65
C ILE A 95 -0.73 11.50 13.71
N GLY A 96 0.10 10.64 14.31
CA GLY A 96 1.18 11.09 15.20
C GLY A 96 2.34 11.83 14.50
N ASN A 97 2.15 12.26 13.26
CA ASN A 97 3.18 12.80 12.36
C ASN A 97 2.70 14.08 11.67
N PRO A 98 3.62 14.96 11.22
CA PRO A 98 3.26 16.14 10.43
C PRO A 98 2.48 15.76 9.16
N LEU A 99 1.53 16.62 8.77
CA LEU A 99 0.64 16.38 7.62
C LEU A 99 1.39 16.03 6.33
N TRP A 100 2.46 16.78 6.01
CA TRP A 100 3.25 16.55 4.82
C TRP A 100 3.89 15.15 4.80
N PHE A 101 4.29 14.63 5.97
CA PHE A 101 4.90 13.31 6.09
C PHE A 101 3.86 12.22 5.79
N ALA A 102 2.68 12.32 6.40
CA ALA A 102 1.57 11.39 6.16
C ALA A 102 1.16 11.36 4.66
N ILE A 103 1.06 12.53 4.04
CA ILE A 103 0.73 12.64 2.60
C ILE A 103 1.82 12.00 1.74
N LEU A 104 3.10 12.28 1.99
CA LEU A 104 4.20 11.68 1.23
C LEU A 104 4.28 10.17 1.43
N SER A 105 4.05 9.67 2.64
CA SER A 105 3.98 8.23 2.90
C SER A 105 2.87 7.56 2.10
N ALA A 106 1.67 8.16 2.07
CA ALA A 106 0.55 7.64 1.29
C ALA A 106 0.81 7.66 -0.22
N LEU A 107 1.35 8.77 -0.75
CA LEU A 107 1.74 8.86 -2.17
C LEU A 107 2.83 7.86 -2.52
N GLY A 108 3.81 7.67 -1.64
CA GLY A 108 4.86 6.65 -1.79
C GLY A 108 4.28 5.23 -1.84
N LEU A 109 3.31 4.92 -0.97
CA LEU A 109 2.66 3.62 -0.93
C LEU A 109 1.82 3.37 -2.19
N ILE A 110 1.08 4.38 -2.66
CA ILE A 110 0.37 4.33 -3.95
C ILE A 110 1.37 4.07 -5.08
N ALA A 111 2.47 4.82 -5.15
CA ALA A 111 3.50 4.63 -6.16
C ALA A 111 4.09 3.21 -6.12
N ALA A 112 4.30 2.63 -4.93
CA ALA A 112 4.76 1.27 -4.74
C ALA A 112 3.76 0.21 -5.27
N VAL A 113 2.45 0.38 -5.01
CA VAL A 113 1.40 -0.48 -5.58
C VAL A 113 1.44 -0.48 -7.10
N TRP A 114 1.58 0.71 -7.71
CA TRP A 114 1.72 0.83 -9.17
C TRP A 114 3.04 0.28 -9.70
N MET A 115 4.14 0.41 -8.94
CA MET A 115 5.41 -0.21 -9.30
C MET A 115 5.26 -1.73 -9.38
N GLY A 116 4.57 -2.36 -8.41
CA GLY A 116 4.24 -3.79 -8.45
C GLY A 116 3.44 -4.18 -9.70
N PHE A 117 2.49 -3.34 -10.11
CA PHE A 117 1.75 -3.52 -11.36
C PHE A 117 2.67 -3.56 -12.58
N TYR A 118 3.53 -2.56 -12.73
CA TYR A 118 4.38 -2.42 -13.92
C TYR A 118 5.49 -3.47 -13.99
N ILE A 119 6.06 -3.88 -12.86
CA ILE A 119 7.07 -4.96 -12.80
C ILE A 119 6.49 -6.27 -13.33
N PHE A 120 5.29 -6.63 -12.90
CA PHE A 120 4.70 -7.92 -13.24
C PHE A 120 3.95 -7.91 -14.59
N ARG A 121 3.46 -6.76 -15.04
CA ARG A 121 2.83 -6.58 -16.36
C ARG A 121 3.81 -6.73 -17.53
N LYS A 122 5.09 -6.35 -17.34
CA LYS A 122 6.11 -6.38 -18.42
C LYS A 122 6.63 -7.78 -18.76
N LYS A 123 6.25 -8.81 -18.00
CA LYS A 123 6.44 -10.22 -18.37
C LYS A 123 5.15 -10.79 -18.94
#